data_AF-A0A2P5MFQ9-F1
#
_entry.id   AF-A0A2P5MFQ9-F1
#
_cell.length_a   1.000
_cell.length_b   1.000
_cell.length_c   1.000
_cell.angle_alpha   90.00
_cell.angle_beta   90.00
_cell.angle_gamma   90.00
#
_symmetry.space_group_name_H-M   'P 1'
#
loop_
_entity.id
_entity.type
_entity.pdbx_description
1 polymer ?
#
loop_
_entity_poly.entity_id
_entity_poly.type
_entity_poly.pdbx_seq_one_letter_code
_entity_poly.pdbx_strand_id
1 'polypeptide(L)'
;MQDHNQDNTINNASFDHFQLAPALLQALNEHGFSHPTQAQLEVIPQALTRRDVLVSAPTGSGKTLAFLLPAIHHLLSQPNPPGIKLLILVPTRELARQIFDQCSQLCRFTGLFTCLTTGGEDFKQQQTALHHKADIVIATP
;
A
#
# COMPACT_ATOMS: atom_id res chain seq x y z
N MET A 1 -34.72 -26.18 8.24
CA MET A 1 -33.31 -26.59 8.44
C MET A 1 -32.50 -25.76 7.48
N GLN A 2 -31.87 -24.72 8.01
CA GLN A 2 -31.07 -23.73 7.29
C GLN A 2 -29.61 -24.19 7.17
N ASP A 3 -29.02 -23.76 6.05
CA ASP A 3 -27.62 -23.43 5.81
C ASP A 3 -26.56 -24.53 5.80
N HIS A 4 -25.95 -24.74 4.62
CA HIS A 4 -24.50 -24.97 4.43
C HIS A 4 -24.16 -24.98 2.93
N ASN A 5 -24.20 -23.82 2.25
CA ASN A 5 -23.61 -23.72 0.90
C ASN A 5 -23.20 -22.29 0.48
N GLN A 6 -22.55 -21.53 1.37
CA GLN A 6 -22.08 -20.17 1.06
C GLN A 6 -20.54 -19.99 1.08
N ASP A 7 -19.76 -21.00 1.45
CA ASP A 7 -18.31 -20.84 1.64
C ASP A 7 -17.42 -21.11 0.40
N ASN A 8 -17.97 -21.50 -0.75
CA ASN A 8 -17.14 -21.93 -1.89
C ASN A 8 -16.94 -20.89 -3.01
N THR A 9 -17.36 -19.64 -2.84
CA THR A 9 -17.24 -18.59 -3.87
C THR A 9 -16.09 -17.61 -3.61
N ILE A 10 -15.43 -17.66 -2.45
CA ILE A 10 -14.42 -16.65 -2.04
C ILE A 10 -12.99 -17.01 -2.50
N ASN A 11 -12.75 -18.24 -2.96
CA ASN A 11 -11.38 -18.75 -3.22
C ASN A 11 -10.80 -18.48 -4.62
N ASN A 12 -11.41 -17.60 -5.43
CA ASN A 12 -10.85 -17.26 -6.75
C ASN A 12 -10.96 -15.76 -7.10
N ALA A 13 -10.91 -14.89 -6.10
CA ALA A 13 -10.84 -13.46 -6.36
C ALA A 13 -9.43 -13.10 -6.89
N SER A 14 -9.38 -12.33 -7.98
CA SER A 14 -8.14 -11.72 -8.52
C SER A 14 -8.08 -10.25 -8.11
N PHE A 15 -6.87 -9.67 -8.01
CA PHE A 15 -6.69 -8.22 -7.85
C PHE A 15 -7.33 -7.39 -8.97
N ASP A 16 -7.56 -7.97 -10.14
CA ASP A 16 -8.23 -7.31 -11.28
C ASP A 16 -9.64 -6.82 -10.94
N HIS A 17 -10.33 -7.46 -9.98
CA HIS A 17 -11.68 -7.07 -9.57
C HIS A 17 -11.75 -5.70 -8.89
N PHE A 18 -10.63 -5.23 -8.34
CA PHE A 18 -10.56 -3.94 -7.65
C PHE A 18 -10.42 -2.74 -8.60
N GLN A 19 -10.25 -2.97 -9.92
CA GLN A 19 -10.06 -1.91 -10.91
C GLN A 19 -8.92 -0.94 -10.57
N LEU A 20 -7.82 -1.49 -10.05
CA LEU A 20 -6.62 -0.73 -9.69
C LEU A 20 -5.94 -0.13 -10.93
N ALA A 21 -5.04 0.82 -10.71
CA ALA A 21 -4.28 1.43 -11.80
C ALA A 21 -3.43 0.35 -12.51
N PRO A 22 -3.33 0.35 -13.86
CA PRO A 22 -2.59 -0.69 -14.59
C PRO A 22 -1.14 -0.89 -14.11
N ALA A 23 -0.46 0.19 -13.73
CA ALA A 23 0.89 0.14 -13.17
C ALA A 23 0.98 -0.67 -11.87
N LEU A 24 -0.05 -0.63 -11.02
CA LEU A 24 -0.11 -1.41 -9.79
C LEU A 24 -0.34 -2.90 -10.08
N LEU A 25 -1.24 -3.21 -11.02
CA LEU A 25 -1.48 -4.60 -11.44
C LEU A 25 -0.20 -5.21 -12.04
N GLN A 26 0.53 -4.43 -12.84
CA GLN A 26 1.84 -4.83 -13.37
C GLN A 26 2.85 -5.11 -12.25
N ALA A 27 2.94 -4.23 -11.25
CA ALA A 27 3.83 -4.44 -10.10
C ALA A 27 3.45 -5.69 -9.29
N LEU A 28 2.14 -5.90 -9.04
CA LEU A 28 1.64 -7.09 -8.34
C LEU A 28 2.02 -8.38 -9.08
N ASN A 29 1.85 -8.40 -10.41
CA ASN A 29 2.19 -9.54 -11.24
C ASN A 29 3.70 -9.82 -11.26
N GLU A 30 4.56 -8.80 -11.35
CA GLU A 30 6.02 -8.97 -11.32
C GLU A 30 6.49 -9.58 -9.98
N HIS A 31 5.82 -9.22 -8.88
CA HIS A 31 6.14 -9.73 -7.55
C HIS A 31 5.39 -11.02 -7.16
N GLY A 32 4.62 -11.61 -8.09
CA GLY A 32 3.95 -12.90 -7.89
C GLY A 32 2.73 -12.85 -6.98
N PHE A 33 2.12 -11.68 -6.76
CA PHE A 33 0.87 -11.55 -6.02
C PHE A 33 -0.32 -11.92 -6.91
N SER A 34 -0.78 -13.16 -6.85
CA SER A 34 -1.89 -13.65 -7.68
C SER A 34 -3.27 -13.41 -7.07
N HIS A 35 -3.42 -13.60 -5.76
CA HIS A 35 -4.72 -13.51 -5.08
C HIS A 35 -4.64 -12.64 -3.81
N PRO A 36 -5.67 -11.79 -3.57
CA PRO A 36 -5.76 -11.03 -2.35
C PRO A 36 -6.07 -11.93 -1.14
N THR A 37 -5.56 -11.53 0.02
CA THR A 37 -5.95 -12.15 1.31
C THR A 37 -7.36 -11.72 1.71
N GLN A 38 -7.97 -12.41 2.67
CA GLN A 38 -9.29 -12.03 3.23
C GLN A 38 -9.30 -10.57 3.73
N ALA A 39 -8.26 -10.16 4.48
CA ALA A 39 -8.16 -8.78 4.93
C ALA A 39 -8.06 -7.78 3.77
N GLN A 40 -7.41 -8.15 2.66
CA GLN A 40 -7.33 -7.29 1.47
C GLN A 40 -8.68 -7.21 0.73
N LEU A 41 -9.41 -8.32 0.63
CA LEU A 41 -10.76 -8.37 0.04
C LEU A 41 -11.74 -7.45 0.76
N GLU A 42 -11.66 -7.40 2.09
CA GLU A 42 -12.53 -6.53 2.90
C GLU A 42 -12.08 -5.07 2.86
N VAL A 43 -10.77 -4.79 2.97
CA VAL A 43 -10.24 -3.44 3.17
C VAL A 43 -10.13 -2.65 1.86
N ILE A 44 -9.64 -3.26 0.78
CA ILE A 44 -9.33 -2.54 -0.47
C ILE A 44 -10.57 -1.82 -1.03
N PRO A 45 -11.75 -2.46 -1.17
CA PRO A 45 -12.93 -1.77 -1.69
C PRO A 45 -13.38 -0.60 -0.81
N GLN A 46 -13.27 -0.74 0.53
CA GLN A 46 -13.64 0.33 1.46
C GLN A 46 -12.67 1.51 1.36
N ALA A 47 -11.37 1.25 1.32
CA ALA A 47 -10.35 2.30 1.19
C ALA A 47 -10.36 2.98 -0.20
N LEU A 48 -10.74 2.27 -1.26
CA LEU A 48 -10.96 2.88 -2.59
C LEU A 48 -12.11 3.89 -2.60
N THR A 49 -13.06 3.80 -1.67
CA THR A 49 -14.14 4.79 -1.54
C THR A 49 -13.72 6.10 -0.85
N ARG A 50 -12.44 6.27 -0.50
CA ARG A 50 -11.88 7.44 0.20
C ARG A 50 -12.53 7.71 1.57
N ARG A 51 -12.93 6.63 2.25
CA ARG A 51 -13.42 6.68 3.64
C ARG A 51 -12.30 6.31 4.59
N ASP A 52 -12.42 6.77 5.83
CA ASP A 52 -11.55 6.31 6.92
C ASP A 52 -11.83 4.84 7.21
N VAL A 53 -10.77 4.05 7.37
CA VAL A 53 -10.88 2.61 7.61
C VAL A 53 -10.05 2.23 8.83
N LEU A 54 -10.70 1.58 9.81
CA LEU A 54 -10.03 0.91 10.91
C LEU A 54 -9.97 -0.58 10.62
N VAL A 55 -8.78 -1.17 10.69
CA VAL A 55 -8.55 -2.59 10.39
C VAL A 55 -7.99 -3.29 11.61
N SER A 56 -8.67 -4.34 12.06
CA SER A 56 -8.17 -5.27 13.07
C SER A 56 -7.99 -6.65 12.46
N ALA A 57 -6.74 -7.06 12.27
CA ALA A 57 -6.39 -8.38 11.72
C ALA A 57 -5.02 -8.82 12.23
N PRO A 58 -4.73 -10.13 12.33
CA PRO A 58 -3.46 -10.64 12.81
C PRO A 58 -2.26 -10.24 11.92
N THR A 59 -1.04 -10.40 12.44
CA THR A 59 0.18 -10.25 11.63
C THR A 59 0.19 -11.28 10.50
N GLY A 60 0.85 -10.97 9.39
CA GLY A 60 0.86 -11.85 8.22
C GLY A 60 -0.43 -11.86 7.37
N SER A 61 -1.51 -11.20 7.80
CA SER A 61 -2.77 -11.14 7.02
C SER A 61 -2.73 -10.28 5.75
N GLY A 62 -1.57 -9.76 5.34
CA GLY A 62 -1.44 -8.95 4.13
C GLY A 62 -1.93 -7.49 4.26
N LYS A 63 -2.02 -6.96 5.49
CA LYS A 63 -2.48 -5.58 5.77
C LYS A 63 -1.69 -4.51 5.01
N THR A 64 -0.40 -4.72 4.77
CA THR A 64 0.44 -3.73 4.08
C THR A 64 -0.08 -3.42 2.68
N LEU A 65 -0.30 -4.44 1.85
CA LEU A 65 -0.90 -4.24 0.52
C LEU A 65 -2.33 -3.71 0.63
N ALA A 66 -3.07 -4.10 1.68
CA ALA A 66 -4.45 -3.68 1.89
C ALA A 66 -4.60 -2.16 2.01
N PHE A 67 -3.63 -1.45 2.61
CA PHE A 67 -3.63 0.02 2.64
C PHE A 67 -2.79 0.66 1.53
N LEU A 68 -1.69 0.03 1.07
CA LEU A 68 -0.82 0.61 0.04
C LEU A 68 -1.51 0.68 -1.33
N LEU A 69 -2.20 -0.39 -1.76
CA LEU A 69 -2.85 -0.44 -3.07
C LEU A 69 -3.87 0.69 -3.27
N PRO A 70 -4.86 0.88 -2.38
CA PRO A 70 -5.82 1.98 -2.54
C PRO A 70 -5.14 3.36 -2.41
N ALA A 71 -4.16 3.52 -1.51
CA ALA A 71 -3.47 4.79 -1.34
C ALA A 71 -2.69 5.20 -2.60
N ILE A 72 -1.90 4.29 -3.16
CA ILE A 72 -1.13 4.54 -4.39
C ILE A 72 -2.08 4.73 -5.59
N HIS A 73 -3.15 3.95 -5.69
CA HIS A 73 -4.17 4.15 -6.74
C HIS A 73 -4.74 5.57 -6.71
N HIS A 74 -5.07 6.10 -5.52
CA HIS A 74 -5.57 7.47 -5.39
C HIS A 74 -4.54 8.53 -5.82
N LEU A 75 -3.25 8.31 -5.52
CA LEU A 75 -2.17 9.20 -5.97
C LEU A 75 -2.03 9.22 -7.50
N LEU A 76 -2.27 8.10 -8.18
CA LEU A 76 -2.18 7.99 -9.63
C LEU A 76 -3.40 8.56 -10.36
N SER A 77 -4.55 8.60 -9.69
CA SER A 77 -5.82 9.10 -10.25
C SER A 77 -5.99 10.62 -10.11
N GLN A 78 -4.97 11.34 -9.65
CA GLN A 78 -5.01 12.79 -9.42
C GLN A 78 -3.85 13.49 -10.13
N PRO A 79 -3.95 14.81 -10.39
CA PRO A 79 -2.79 15.61 -10.79
C PRO A 79 -1.65 15.41 -9.79
N ASN A 80 -0.42 15.38 -10.29
CA ASN A 80 0.77 15.13 -9.48
C ASN A 80 1.58 16.43 -9.28
N PRO A 81 1.13 17.39 -8.45
CA PRO A 81 1.96 18.52 -8.07
C PRO A 81 3.11 18.03 -7.17
N PRO A 82 4.27 18.71 -7.18
CA PRO A 82 5.39 18.35 -6.34
C PRO A 82 5.02 18.47 -4.85
N GLY A 83 5.37 17.44 -4.07
CA GLY A 83 5.20 17.44 -2.62
C GLY A 83 4.77 16.07 -2.08
N ILE A 84 4.85 15.94 -0.75
CA ILE A 84 4.46 14.73 -0.04
C ILE A 84 2.93 14.66 0.02
N LYS A 85 2.36 13.55 -0.47
CA LYS A 85 0.91 13.32 -0.55
C LYS A 85 0.44 12.14 0.29
N LEU A 86 1.36 11.26 0.69
CA LEU A 86 1.08 10.12 1.55
C LEU A 86 2.12 10.03 2.66
N LEU A 87 1.66 9.96 3.91
CA LEU A 87 2.48 9.71 5.09
C LEU A 87 2.03 8.41 5.74
N ILE A 88 2.99 7.52 6.00
CA ILE A 88 2.77 6.25 6.69
C ILE A 88 3.62 6.26 7.95
N LEU A 89 2.97 6.26 9.12
CA LEU A 89 3.64 6.24 10.42
C LEU A 89 3.63 4.83 11.00
N VAL A 90 4.79 4.36 11.45
CA VAL A 90 4.94 3.02 12.05
C VAL A 90 5.82 3.03 13.30
N PRO A 91 5.61 2.09 14.23
CA PRO A 91 6.25 2.13 15.54
C PRO A 91 7.74 1.76 15.56
N THR A 92 8.26 1.06 14.54
CA THR A 92 9.65 0.58 14.54
C THR A 92 10.34 0.80 13.19
N ARG A 93 11.67 0.90 13.23
CA ARG A 93 12.50 1.13 12.05
C ARG A 93 12.46 -0.05 11.08
N GLU A 94 12.43 -1.26 11.63
CA GLU A 94 12.38 -2.51 10.88
C GLU A 94 11.07 -2.62 10.10
N LEU A 95 9.95 -2.26 10.74
CA LEU A 95 8.65 -2.23 10.07
C LEU A 95 8.59 -1.12 9.01
N ALA A 96 9.19 0.05 9.28
CA ALA A 96 9.29 1.13 8.32
C ALA A 96 10.06 0.70 7.06
N ARG A 97 11.19 0.00 7.24
CA ARG A 97 11.99 -0.57 6.15
C ARG A 97 11.18 -1.58 5.33
N GLN A 98 10.49 -2.50 5.99
CA GLN A 98 9.66 -3.52 5.32
C GLN A 98 8.56 -2.88 4.46
N ILE A 99 7.84 -1.90 5.01
CA ILE A 99 6.79 -1.19 4.27
C ILE A 99 7.39 -0.34 3.14
N PHE A 100 8.57 0.25 3.35
CA PHE A 100 9.28 1.01 2.33
C PHE A 100 9.64 0.14 1.13
N ASP A 101 10.18 -1.06 1.37
CA ASP A 101 10.54 -1.97 0.29
C ASP A 101 9.29 -2.42 -0.48
N GLN A 102 8.19 -2.77 0.21
CA GLN A 102 6.91 -3.12 -0.43
C GLN A 102 6.29 -1.94 -1.20
N CYS A 103 6.34 -0.73 -0.64
CA CYS A 103 5.82 0.46 -1.30
C CYS A 103 6.64 0.80 -2.55
N SER A 104 7.97 0.69 -2.49
CA SER A 104 8.86 0.92 -3.62
C SER A 104 8.63 -0.09 -4.75
N GLN A 105 8.39 -1.35 -4.40
CA GLN A 105 8.00 -2.41 -5.35
C GLN A 105 6.70 -2.05 -6.08
N LEU A 106 5.65 -1.66 -5.34
CA LEU A 106 4.38 -1.24 -5.93
C LEU A 106 4.51 0.04 -6.78
N CYS A 107 5.44 0.94 -6.41
CA CYS A 107 5.69 2.17 -7.14
C CYS A 107 6.67 2.02 -8.32
N ARG A 108 7.21 0.83 -8.58
CA ARG A 108 8.24 0.62 -9.61
C ARG A 108 7.82 1.09 -11.01
N PHE A 109 6.56 0.90 -11.35
CA PHE A 109 5.97 1.33 -12.63
C PHE A 109 5.17 2.62 -12.50
N THR A 110 5.27 3.29 -11.35
CA THR A 110 4.65 4.57 -11.08
C THR A 110 5.72 5.65 -11.13
N GLY A 111 5.35 6.86 -11.54
CA GLY A 111 6.26 8.02 -11.44
C GLY A 111 6.39 8.56 -10.01
N LEU A 112 6.01 7.77 -8.99
CA LEU A 112 5.96 8.20 -7.60
C LEU A 112 7.27 7.85 -6.88
N PHE A 113 7.77 8.78 -6.09
CA PHE A 113 8.97 8.63 -5.29
C PHE A 113 8.63 8.37 -3.82
N THR A 114 9.16 7.27 -3.29
CA THR A 114 9.02 6.89 -1.88
C THR A 114 10.28 7.24 -1.11
N CYS A 115 10.12 7.80 0.09
CA CYS A 115 11.20 8.13 1.02
C CYS A 115 10.98 7.42 2.36
N LEU A 116 12.08 6.97 2.97
CA LEU A 116 12.11 6.41 4.32
C LEU A 116 12.77 7.43 5.27
N THR A 117 12.14 7.70 6.40
CA THR A 117 12.66 8.60 7.43
C THR A 117 12.58 7.92 8.78
N THR A 118 13.72 7.46 9.30
CA THR A 118 13.79 6.84 10.62
C THR A 118 14.83 7.50 11.52
N GLY A 119 14.59 7.51 12.83
CA GLY A 119 15.53 8.10 13.79
C GLY A 119 16.85 7.31 13.87
N GLY A 120 17.99 8.00 13.85
CA GLY A 120 19.33 7.39 13.94
C GLY A 120 20.03 7.17 12.59
N GLU A 121 19.51 7.74 11.51
CA GLU A 121 20.21 7.89 10.23
C GLU A 121 20.67 9.35 10.04
N ASP A 122 21.54 9.59 9.04
CA ASP A 122 22.03 10.93 8.75
C ASP A 122 20.89 11.85 8.27
N PHE A 123 20.57 12.82 9.12
CA PHE A 123 19.53 13.83 8.87
C PHE A 123 19.73 14.57 7.54
N LYS A 124 20.97 14.82 7.11
CA LYS A 124 21.24 15.53 5.85
C LYS A 124 20.84 14.70 4.63
N GLN A 125 21.03 13.38 4.69
CA GLN A 125 20.63 12.48 3.61
C GLN A 125 19.10 12.40 3.52
N GLN A 126 18.42 12.29 4.66
CA GLN A 126 16.95 12.30 4.72
C GLN A 126 16.37 13.64 4.26
N GLN A 127 16.94 14.76 4.69
CA GLN A 127 16.53 16.09 4.26
C GLN A 127 16.66 16.26 2.74
N THR A 128 17.75 15.78 2.15
CA THR A 128 17.98 15.82 0.70
C THR A 128 16.94 14.97 -0.05
N ALA A 129 16.64 13.76 0.44
CA ALA A 129 15.62 12.89 -0.15
C ALA A 129 14.21 13.52 -0.07
N LEU A 130 13.86 14.15 1.04
CA LEU A 130 12.60 14.86 1.22
C LEU A 130 12.48 16.08 0.29
N HIS A 131 13.56 16.82 0.07
CA HIS A 131 13.58 17.93 -0.89
C HIS A 131 13.52 17.46 -2.35
N HIS A 132 13.92 16.23 -2.67
CA HIS A 132 13.90 15.66 -4.01
C HIS A 132 12.55 15.03 -4.41
N LYS A 133 11.46 15.80 -4.29
CA LYS A 133 10.12 15.44 -4.81
C LYS A 133 9.55 14.11 -4.24
N ALA A 134 9.75 13.83 -2.95
CA ALA A 134 9.11 12.69 -2.32
C ALA A 134 7.57 12.82 -2.40
N ASP A 135 6.90 11.81 -2.94
CA ASP A 135 5.44 11.71 -3.00
C ASP A 135 4.88 10.95 -1.80
N ILE A 136 5.64 9.94 -1.33
CA ILE A 136 5.27 9.04 -0.24
C ILE A 136 6.38 9.06 0.80
N VAL A 137 6.03 9.27 2.06
CA VAL A 137 6.96 9.20 3.19
C VAL A 137 6.52 8.11 4.15
N ILE A 138 7.46 7.23 4.51
CA ILE A 138 7.28 6.22 5.55
C ILE A 138 8.21 6.59 6.69
N ALA A 139 7.67 6.74 7.89
CA ALA A 139 8.42 7.27 9.02
C ALA A 139 8.12 6.59 10.35
N THR A 140 9.10 6.66 11.25
CA THR A 140 8.92 6.39 12.67
C THR A 140 8.68 7.72 13.41
N PRO A 141 7.70 7.81 14.33
CA PRO A 141 7.50 8.99 15.16
C PRO A 141 8.72 9.41 15.99
#